data_AF-X5CJ17-F1
#
_entry.id   AF-X5CJ17-F1
#
_cell.length_a   1.000
_cell.length_b   1.000
_cell.length_c   1.000
_cell.angle_alpha   90.00
_cell.angle_beta   90.00
_cell.angle_gamma   90.00
#
_symmetry.space_group_name_H-M   'P 1'
#
loop_
_entity.id
_entity.type
_entity.pdbx_description
1 polymer ?
#
loop_
_entity_poly.entity_id
_entity_poly.type
_entity_poly.pdbx_seq_one_letter_code
_entity_poly.pdbx_strand_id
1 'polypeptide(L)' 'GILGYTDEDVVSQDFLGDARSSIFDAKAGIALTDNFVKLVSWYDNEYG' A
#
# COMPACT_ATOMS: atom_id res chain seq x y z
N GLY A 1 -12.32 -5.20 0.16
CA GLY A 1 -12.72 -3.87 -0.37
C GLY A 1 -11.70 -3.46 -1.40
N ILE A 2 -12.06 -2.78 -2.49
CA ILE A 2 -11.14 -2.66 -3.65
C ILE A 2 -9.85 -1.89 -3.34
N LEU A 3 -9.92 -0.82 -2.53
CA LEU A 3 -8.75 -0.02 -2.14
C LEU A 3 -8.74 0.24 -0.62
N GLY A 4 -7.59 -0.01 0.01
CA GLY A 4 -7.29 0.29 1.40
C GLY A 4 -6.22 1.39 1.53
N TYR A 5 -6.07 1.89 2.76
CA TYR A 5 -5.10 2.92 3.15
C TYR A 5 -4.47 2.51 4.47
N THR A 6 -3.17 2.73 4.64
CA THR A 6 -2.45 2.60 5.92
C THR A 6 -1.42 3.70 6.11
N ASP A 7 -1.27 4.15 7.35
CA ASP A 7 -0.25 5.07 7.85
C ASP A 7 0.57 4.44 9.00
N GLU A 8 0.47 3.13 9.18
CA GLU A 8 1.27 2.35 10.12
C GLU A 8 2.62 1.95 9.52
N ASP A 9 3.60 1.64 10.37
CA ASP A 9 4.91 1.15 9.92
C ASP A 9 4.81 -0.36 9.62
N VAL A 10 4.44 -0.68 8.39
CA VAL A 10 4.07 -2.03 7.94
C VAL A 10 5.17 -2.72 7.13
N VAL A 11 5.12 -4.05 7.09
CA VAL A 11 5.93 -4.91 6.22
C VAL A 11 5.04 -5.91 5.47
N SER A 12 5.60 -6.64 4.50
CA SER A 12 4.83 -7.51 3.60
C SER A 12 4.00 -8.59 4.28
N GLN A 13 4.47 -9.12 5.42
CA GLN A 13 3.76 -10.18 6.15
C GLN A 13 2.45 -9.70 6.78
N ASP A 14 2.29 -8.38 7.00
CA ASP A 14 1.09 -7.80 7.61
C ASP A 14 -0.13 -7.86 6.68
N PHE A 15 0.07 -8.20 5.40
CA PHE A 15 -0.98 -8.24 4.37
C PHE A 15 -1.34 -9.65 3.89
N LEU A 16 -0.77 -10.70 4.50
CA LEU A 16 -1.10 -12.08 4.11
C LEU A 16 -2.58 -12.39 4.41
N GLY A 17 -3.31 -12.87 3.40
CA GLY A 17 -4.75 -13.16 3.49
C GLY A 17 -5.64 -11.92 3.48
N ASP A 18 -5.11 -10.76 3.09
CA ASP A 18 -5.91 -9.55 2.96
C ASP A 18 -6.78 -9.59 1.70
N ALA A 19 -8.10 -9.45 1.87
CA ALA A 19 -9.08 -9.48 0.77
C ALA A 19 -9.23 -8.13 0.04
N ARG A 20 -8.29 -7.19 0.23
CA ARG A 20 -8.25 -5.92 -0.50
C ARG A 20 -7.30 -6.04 -1.69
N SER A 21 -7.75 -5.64 -2.86
CA SER A 21 -6.96 -5.71 -4.10
C SER A 21 -5.81 -4.72 -4.17
N SER A 22 -5.80 -3.70 -3.31
CA SER A 22 -4.70 -2.75 -3.18
C SER A 22 -4.82 -2.01 -1.85
N ILE A 23 -3.70 -1.77 -1.19
CA ILE A 23 -3.60 -1.03 0.08
C ILE A 23 -2.49 0.01 -0.09
N PHE A 24 -2.83 1.30 -0.07
CA PHE A 24 -1.86 2.37 -0.20
C PHE A 24 -1.12 2.61 1.12
N ASP A 25 0.21 2.70 1.05
CA ASP A 25 1.11 2.96 2.18
C ASP A 25 1.57 4.42 2.12
N ALA A 26 1.05 5.24 3.04
CA ALA A 26 1.30 6.67 3.07
C ALA A 26 2.72 7.05 3.50
N LYS A 27 3.41 6.18 4.25
CA LYS A 27 4.74 6.45 4.80
C LYS A 27 5.87 5.91 3.92
N ALA A 28 5.60 4.91 3.09
CA ALA A 28 6.57 4.38 2.13
C ALA A 28 6.67 5.21 0.83
N GLY A 29 5.72 6.10 0.58
CA GLY A 29 5.73 7.02 -0.57
C GLY A 29 6.72 8.19 -0.41
N ILE A 30 7.09 8.81 -1.53
CA ILE A 30 7.91 10.03 -1.54
C ILE A 30 7.49 10.97 -2.67
N ALA A 31 7.31 12.26 -2.35
CA ALA A 31 7.16 13.32 -3.34
C ALA A 31 8.49 14.08 -3.46
N LEU A 32 9.06 14.14 -4.67
CA LEU A 32 10.29 14.90 -4.94
C LEU A 32 10.00 16.32 -5.42
N THR A 33 8.87 16.52 -6.10
CA THR A 33 8.34 17.82 -6.53
C THR A 33 6.81 17.77 -6.51
N ASP A 34 6.15 18.91 -6.67
CA ASP A 34 4.69 19.02 -6.75
C ASP A 34 4.06 18.17 -7.87
N ASN A 35 4.86 17.76 -8.86
CA ASN A 35 4.41 16.99 -10.02
C ASN A 35 5.11 15.62 -10.15
N PHE A 36 5.97 15.23 -9.20
CA PHE A 36 6.69 13.96 -9.26
C PHE A 36 6.63 13.22 -7.93
N VAL A 37 5.81 12.18 -7.91
CA VAL A 37 5.50 11.40 -6.71
C VAL A 37 5.65 9.91 -6.98
N LYS A 38 6.29 9.20 -6.06
CA LYS A 38 6.30 7.75 -5.99
C LYS A 38 5.35 7.30 -4.88
N LEU A 39 4.38 6.47 -5.25
CA LEU A 39 3.43 5.84 -4.32
C LEU A 39 3.77 4.36 -4.16
N VAL A 40 3.53 3.81 -2.97
CA VAL A 40 3.72 2.39 -2.67
C VAL A 40 2.36 1.80 -2.31
N SER A 41 2.05 0.63 -2.86
CA SER A 41 0.85 -0.11 -2.50
C SER A 41 1.15 -1.60 -2.36
N TRP A 42 0.55 -2.20 -1.34
CA TRP A 42 0.60 -3.62 -1.01
C TRP A 42 -0.66 -4.32 -1.51
N TYR A 43 -0.51 -5.59 -1.87
CA TYR A 43 -1.60 -6.52 -2.14
C TYR A 43 -1.10 -7.94 -1.90
N ASP A 44 -1.98 -8.82 -1.43
CA ASP A 44 -1.73 -10.25 -1.44
C ASP A 44 -2.03 -10.76 -2.86
N ASN A 45 -1.02 -11.32 -3.53
CA ASN A 45 -1.13 -11.74 -4.92
C ASN A 45 -1.96 -13.01 -5.13
N GLU A 46 -2.36 -13.70 -4.07
CA GLU A 46 -3.17 -14.94 -4.11
C GLU A 46 -4.57 -14.74 -3.55
N TYR A 47 -4.76 -13.79 -2.62
CA TYR A 47 -6.01 -13.62 -1.86
C TYR A 47 -6.79 -12.33 -2.19
N GLY A 48 -6.15 -11.33 -2.83
CA GLY A 48 -6.67 -9.97 -3.06
C GLY A 48 -6.76 -9.53 -4.51
#